data_AF-A0A382KP43-F1
#
_entry.id   AF-A0A382KP43-F1
#
_cell.length_a   1.000
_cell.length_b   1.000
_cell.length_c   1.000
_cell.angle_alpha   90.00
_cell.angle_beta   90.00
_cell.angle_gamma   90.00
#
_symmetry.space_group_name_H-M   'P 1'
#
loop_
_entity.id
_entity.type
_entity.pdbx_description
1 polymer ?
#
loop_
_entity_poly.entity_id
_entity_poly.type
_entity_poly.pdbx_seq_one_letter_code
_entity_poly.pdbx_strand_id
1 'polypeptide(L)'
;IHDDLPCMDNDFLRRGKLSAHKKFGESTAILAGNSLLTIAFEILSQNNFKQDEKTKTKLINLISKCSGHSGIAGGQYLDLRFERKKIPLKKIIEMQIKKTGKLFSFCCMSPVIISKKFNYLKKFDKIGSDIGLLFQITDDLIDYAGSTKKAGKKTKKDFKKSKATLISLLGYKNTIKYSNKLKLNIFKRLKIFGNKANDLKSTIDCILERNK
;
A
#
# COMPACT_ATOMS: atom_id res chain seq x y z
N ILE A 1 3.66 12.32 1.19
CA ILE A 1 3.81 13.71 0.72
C ILE A 1 2.47 14.22 0.21
N HIS A 2 2.02 13.88 -1.01
CA HIS A 2 0.73 14.39 -1.51
C HIS A 2 -0.45 13.98 -0.64
N ASP A 3 -0.47 12.73 -0.16
CA ASP A 3 -1.50 12.24 0.75
C ASP A 3 -1.64 13.08 2.03
N ASP A 4 -0.54 13.70 2.48
CA ASP A 4 -0.52 14.53 3.69
C ASP A 4 -1.10 15.94 3.48
N LEU A 5 -1.30 16.39 2.23
CA LEU A 5 -1.71 17.77 1.92
C LEU A 5 -3.07 18.15 2.54
N PRO A 6 -3.35 19.45 2.75
CA PRO A 6 -4.61 19.91 3.34
C PRO A 6 -5.87 19.49 2.57
N CYS A 7 -5.78 19.35 1.24
CA CYS A 7 -6.86 18.88 0.39
C CYS A 7 -7.05 17.35 0.37
N MET A 8 -6.18 16.61 1.07
CA MET A 8 -6.17 15.15 1.18
C MET A 8 -6.39 14.76 2.65
N ASP A 9 -5.46 14.07 3.31
CA ASP A 9 -5.62 13.68 4.72
C ASP A 9 -5.33 14.83 5.71
N ASN A 10 -4.68 15.91 5.28
CA ASN A 10 -4.30 17.05 6.12
C ASN A 10 -3.50 16.64 7.37
N ASP A 11 -2.54 15.73 7.19
CA ASP A 11 -1.74 15.19 8.30
C ASP A 11 -0.54 16.09 8.63
N PHE A 12 -0.44 16.52 9.88
CA PHE A 12 0.64 17.40 10.35
C PHE A 12 1.99 16.70 10.52
N LEU A 13 1.97 15.40 10.80
CA LEU A 13 3.14 14.60 11.11
C LEU A 13 3.19 13.36 10.22
N ARG A 14 4.39 13.02 9.74
CA ARG A 14 4.68 11.78 9.03
C ARG A 14 6.01 11.23 9.55
N ARG A 15 6.03 9.96 9.98
CA ARG A 15 7.22 9.28 10.54
C ARG A 15 7.88 10.06 11.70
N GLY A 16 7.06 10.62 12.59
CA GLY A 16 7.52 11.36 13.78
C GLY A 16 8.10 12.76 13.51
N LYS A 17 8.02 13.26 12.27
CA LYS A 17 8.47 14.59 11.87
C LYS A 17 7.33 15.38 11.23
N LEU A 18 7.45 16.70 11.15
CA LEU A 18 6.52 17.54 10.39
C LEU A 18 6.38 17.02 8.96
N SER A 19 5.15 16.95 8.47
CA SER A 19 4.88 16.63 7.07
C SER A 19 5.45 17.72 6.16
N ALA A 20 5.70 17.37 4.89
CA ALA A 20 6.38 18.27 3.95
C ALA A 20 5.69 19.63 3.84
N HIS A 21 4.35 19.64 3.76
CA HIS A 21 3.59 20.87 3.61
C HIS A 21 3.58 21.73 4.88
N LYS A 22 3.73 21.12 6.06
CA LYS A 22 3.86 21.86 7.33
C LYS A 22 5.24 22.43 7.54
N LYS A 23 6.28 21.74 7.07
CA LYS A 23 7.66 22.20 7.24
C LYS A 23 8.08 23.21 6.17
N PHE A 24 7.63 23.03 4.92
CA PHE A 24 8.16 23.76 3.76
C PHE A 24 7.08 24.47 2.93
N GLY A 25 5.81 24.38 3.31
CA GLY A 25 4.70 24.94 2.54
C GLY A 25 4.13 23.99 1.49
N GLU A 26 2.90 24.28 1.06
CA GLU A 26 2.12 23.40 0.17
C GLU A 26 2.73 23.30 -1.23
N SER A 27 3.17 24.42 -1.82
CA SER A 27 3.78 24.44 -3.16
C SER A 27 5.02 23.54 -3.22
N THR A 28 5.90 23.64 -2.22
CA THR A 28 7.09 22.77 -2.11
C THR A 28 6.71 21.31 -1.94
N ALA A 29 5.69 20.99 -1.14
CA ALA A 29 5.23 19.61 -0.97
C ALA A 29 4.65 19.03 -2.27
N ILE A 30 3.89 19.82 -3.03
CA ILE A 30 3.35 19.42 -4.33
C ILE A 30 4.49 19.12 -5.32
N LEU A 31 5.42 20.08 -5.48
CA LEU A 31 6.55 19.94 -6.40
C LEU A 31 7.45 18.77 -6.00
N ALA A 32 7.76 18.60 -4.71
CA ALA A 32 8.56 17.47 -4.22
C ALA A 32 7.90 16.12 -4.52
N GLY A 33 6.58 15.99 -4.34
CA GLY A 33 5.88 14.75 -4.68
C GLY A 33 5.90 14.46 -6.18
N ASN A 34 5.73 15.49 -7.03
CA ASN A 34 5.84 15.35 -8.48
C ASN A 34 7.25 14.91 -8.89
N SER A 35 8.28 15.56 -8.34
CA SER A 35 9.67 15.21 -8.62
C SER A 35 10.01 13.78 -8.19
N LEU A 36 9.57 13.33 -7.01
CA LEU A 36 9.83 11.96 -6.55
C LEU A 36 9.17 10.90 -7.44
N LEU A 37 7.95 11.17 -7.93
CA LEU A 37 7.30 10.30 -8.90
C LEU A 37 8.11 10.23 -10.20
N THR A 38 8.56 11.37 -10.73
CA THR A 38 9.36 11.44 -11.96
C THR A 38 10.72 10.74 -11.79
N ILE A 39 11.39 10.94 -10.66
CA ILE A 39 12.66 10.28 -10.31
C ILE A 39 12.51 8.74 -10.33
N ALA A 40 11.35 8.20 -9.93
CA ALA A 40 11.14 6.76 -9.99
C ALA A 40 11.21 6.21 -11.43
N PHE A 41 10.75 6.97 -12.43
CA PHE A 41 10.89 6.61 -13.84
C PHE A 41 12.31 6.81 -14.34
N GLU A 42 12.96 7.89 -13.90
CA GLU A 42 14.35 8.18 -14.22
C GLU A 42 15.28 7.03 -13.79
N ILE A 43 15.14 6.56 -12.54
CA ILE A 43 15.94 5.43 -12.02
C ILE A 43 15.79 4.18 -12.90
N LEU A 44 14.59 3.92 -13.44
CA LEU A 44 14.34 2.75 -14.29
C LEU A 44 14.84 2.92 -15.72
N SER A 45 15.01 4.15 -16.21
CA SER A 45 15.50 4.43 -17.56
C SER A 45 17.01 4.64 -17.63
N GLN A 46 17.66 4.98 -16.50
CA GLN A 46 19.09 5.26 -16.44
C GLN A 46 19.97 4.11 -16.98
N ASN A 47 21.11 4.48 -17.55
CA ASN A 47 22.09 3.53 -18.11
C ASN A 47 22.79 2.69 -17.03
N ASN A 48 22.86 3.19 -15.78
CA ASN A 48 23.43 2.47 -14.65
C ASN A 48 22.55 1.27 -14.21
N PHE A 49 21.26 1.26 -14.57
CA PHE A 49 20.39 0.12 -14.38
C PHE A 49 20.63 -0.89 -15.50
N LYS A 50 21.58 -1.80 -15.26
CA LYS A 50 22.11 -2.80 -16.20
C LYS A 50 21.05 -3.85 -16.60
N GLN A 51 20.04 -3.45 -17.36
CA GLN A 51 19.00 -4.28 -17.96
C GLN A 51 18.82 -3.92 -19.43
N ASP A 52 18.35 -4.86 -20.24
CA ASP A 52 18.03 -4.59 -21.65
C ASP A 52 16.84 -3.64 -21.78
N GLU A 53 16.80 -2.88 -22.89
CA GLU A 53 15.78 -1.85 -23.13
C GLU A 53 14.33 -2.41 -23.12
N LYS A 54 14.13 -3.67 -23.53
CA LYS A 54 12.80 -4.31 -23.46
C LYS A 54 12.39 -4.53 -22.00
N THR A 55 13.33 -4.93 -21.15
CA THR A 55 13.10 -5.10 -19.70
C THR A 55 12.82 -3.76 -19.02
N LYS A 56 13.63 -2.72 -19.29
CA LYS A 56 13.38 -1.36 -18.77
C LYS A 56 12.00 -0.84 -19.17
N THR A 57 11.66 -0.94 -20.45
CA THR A 57 10.35 -0.52 -20.98
C THR A 57 9.19 -1.24 -20.29
N LYS A 58 9.31 -2.55 -20.02
CA LYS A 58 8.30 -3.32 -19.28
C LYS A 58 8.13 -2.82 -17.84
N LEU A 59 9.23 -2.52 -17.15
CA LEU A 59 9.20 -2.01 -15.77
C LEU A 59 8.59 -0.61 -15.71
N ILE A 60 8.98 0.28 -16.63
CA ILE A 60 8.42 1.64 -16.78
C ILE A 60 6.92 1.58 -17.06
N ASN A 61 6.48 0.71 -17.99
CA ASN A 61 5.06 0.52 -18.27
C ASN A 61 4.30 0.01 -17.03
N LEU A 62 4.89 -0.92 -16.29
CA LEU A 62 4.26 -1.50 -15.10
C LEU A 62 4.13 -0.47 -13.97
N ILE A 63 5.19 0.26 -13.63
CA ILE A 63 5.15 1.27 -12.57
C ILE A 63 4.21 2.43 -12.94
N SER A 64 4.14 2.81 -14.22
CA SER A 64 3.18 3.79 -14.73
C SER A 64 1.73 3.37 -14.45
N LYS A 65 1.38 2.12 -14.81
CA LYS A 65 0.06 1.56 -14.54
C LYS A 65 -0.24 1.43 -13.05
N CYS A 66 0.73 1.00 -12.25
CA CYS A 66 0.57 0.85 -10.81
C CYS A 66 0.43 2.19 -10.09
N SER A 67 1.09 3.25 -10.56
CA SER A 67 1.06 4.56 -9.90
C SER A 67 -0.11 5.43 -10.36
N GLY A 68 -0.53 5.30 -11.62
CA GLY A 68 -1.57 6.11 -12.24
C GLY A 68 -3.01 5.75 -11.87
N HIS A 69 -3.95 6.18 -12.70
CA HIS A 69 -5.40 6.06 -12.48
C HIS A 69 -5.91 4.61 -12.29
N SER A 70 -5.21 3.63 -12.86
CA SER A 70 -5.55 2.21 -12.70
C SER A 70 -5.04 1.60 -11.40
N GLY A 71 -4.14 2.29 -10.70
CA GLY A 71 -3.55 1.88 -9.43
C GLY A 71 -3.66 2.96 -8.35
N ILE A 72 -2.52 3.39 -7.78
CA ILE A 72 -2.44 4.20 -6.56
C ILE A 72 -3.32 5.44 -6.65
N ALA A 73 -3.19 6.26 -7.70
CA ALA A 73 -3.98 7.48 -7.85
C ALA A 73 -5.49 7.18 -7.93
N GLY A 74 -5.88 6.11 -8.62
CA GLY A 74 -7.28 5.68 -8.67
C GLY A 74 -7.80 5.14 -7.34
N GLY A 75 -6.96 4.42 -6.59
CA GLY A 75 -7.26 3.98 -5.23
C GLY A 75 -7.45 5.15 -4.29
N GLN A 76 -6.57 6.14 -4.36
CA GLN A 76 -6.64 7.35 -3.55
C GLN A 76 -7.90 8.16 -3.85
N TYR A 77 -8.27 8.30 -5.12
CA TYR A 77 -9.52 8.93 -5.51
C TYR A 77 -10.75 8.19 -4.95
N LEU A 78 -10.75 6.86 -4.98
CA LEU A 78 -11.84 6.07 -4.40
C LEU A 78 -11.92 6.24 -2.89
N ASP A 79 -10.78 6.25 -2.19
CA ASP A 79 -10.70 6.46 -0.74
C ASP A 79 -11.40 7.77 -0.32
N LEU A 80 -11.01 8.88 -0.95
CA LEU A 80 -11.63 10.20 -0.73
C LEU A 80 -13.13 10.19 -1.04
N ARG A 81 -13.55 9.52 -2.13
CA ARG A 81 -14.97 9.44 -2.52
C ARG A 81 -15.80 8.54 -1.62
N PHE A 82 -15.18 7.60 -0.92
CA PHE A 82 -15.84 6.64 -0.04
C PHE A 82 -16.04 7.18 1.37
N GLU A 83 -15.33 8.25 1.75
CA GLU A 83 -15.55 8.92 3.03
C GLU A 83 -17.03 9.24 3.24
N ARG A 84 -17.51 8.96 4.46
CA ARG A 84 -18.90 9.22 4.88
C ARG A 84 -19.97 8.46 4.08
N LYS A 85 -19.60 7.45 3.29
CA LYS A 85 -20.56 6.60 2.55
C LYS A 85 -20.55 5.16 3.06
N LYS A 86 -21.71 4.50 2.96
CA LYS A 86 -21.82 3.06 3.17
C LYS A 86 -21.33 2.34 1.91
N ILE A 87 -20.14 1.77 1.97
CA ILE A 87 -19.51 1.09 0.83
C ILE A 87 -19.46 -0.42 1.10
N PRO A 88 -19.84 -1.27 0.14
CA PRO A 88 -19.71 -2.72 0.29
C PRO A 88 -18.26 -3.15 0.51
N LEU A 89 -18.07 -4.19 1.33
CA LEU A 89 -16.76 -4.78 1.65
C LEU A 89 -15.88 -5.00 0.41
N LYS A 90 -16.47 -5.56 -0.65
CA LYS A 90 -15.76 -5.83 -1.92
C LYS A 90 -15.13 -4.56 -2.52
N LYS A 91 -15.86 -3.44 -2.52
CA LYS A 91 -15.38 -2.17 -3.07
C LYS A 91 -14.28 -1.55 -2.21
N ILE A 92 -14.33 -1.70 -0.88
CA ILE A 92 -13.24 -1.27 0.01
C ILE A 92 -11.99 -2.11 -0.24
N ILE A 93 -12.12 -3.43 -0.39
CA ILE A 93 -10.98 -4.30 -0.75
C ILE A 93 -10.39 -3.89 -2.10
N GLU A 94 -11.22 -3.63 -3.11
CA GLU A 94 -10.76 -3.16 -4.43
C GLU A 94 -10.02 -1.82 -4.33
N MET A 95 -10.54 -0.88 -3.54
CA MET A 95 -9.90 0.40 -3.27
C MET A 95 -8.54 0.21 -2.58
N GLN A 96 -8.46 -0.62 -1.53
CA GLN A 96 -7.20 -0.87 -0.81
C GLN A 96 -6.16 -1.60 -1.67
N ILE A 97 -6.60 -2.54 -2.52
CA ILE A 97 -5.74 -3.18 -3.51
C ILE A 97 -5.17 -2.13 -4.48
N LYS A 98 -5.96 -1.13 -4.90
CA LYS A 98 -5.47 -0.06 -5.76
C LYS A 98 -4.54 0.90 -5.03
N LYS A 99 -4.98 1.43 -3.88
CA LYS A 99 -4.28 2.47 -3.11
C LYS A 99 -2.93 1.97 -2.59
N THR A 100 -2.91 0.76 -2.04
CA THR A 100 -1.73 0.20 -1.35
C THR A 100 -1.19 -1.02 -2.11
N GLY A 101 -2.06 -1.96 -2.50
CA GLY A 101 -1.66 -3.23 -3.12
C GLY A 101 -0.88 -3.12 -4.44
N LYS A 102 -1.16 -2.13 -5.29
CA LYS A 102 -0.53 -2.03 -6.61
C LYS A 102 0.96 -1.74 -6.59
N LEU A 103 1.44 -0.99 -5.60
CA LEU A 103 2.88 -0.77 -5.46
C LEU A 103 3.61 -2.04 -4.99
N PHE A 104 3.02 -2.77 -4.04
CA PHE A 104 3.55 -4.09 -3.62
C PHE A 104 3.54 -5.11 -4.76
N SER A 105 2.49 -5.09 -5.59
CA SER A 105 2.43 -5.87 -6.83
C SER A 105 3.60 -5.53 -7.77
N PHE A 106 3.87 -4.24 -8.01
CA PHE A 106 5.05 -3.81 -8.79
C PHE A 106 6.34 -4.39 -8.19
N CYS A 107 6.56 -4.24 -6.88
CA CYS A 107 7.75 -4.77 -6.21
C CYS A 107 7.90 -6.29 -6.37
N CYS A 108 6.81 -7.06 -6.35
CA CYS A 108 6.84 -8.51 -6.52
C CYS A 108 7.00 -8.95 -7.98
N MET A 109 6.45 -8.20 -8.93
CA MET A 109 6.52 -8.49 -10.36
C MET A 109 7.86 -8.09 -10.98
N SER A 110 8.52 -7.04 -10.47
CA SER A 110 9.78 -6.52 -11.02
C SER A 110 10.89 -7.58 -11.11
N PRO A 111 11.18 -8.38 -10.06
CA PRO A 111 12.16 -9.46 -10.13
C PRO A 111 11.80 -10.53 -11.17
N VAL A 112 10.50 -10.81 -11.37
CA VAL A 112 10.02 -11.78 -12.36
C VAL A 112 10.28 -11.29 -13.79
N ILE A 113 10.08 -9.99 -14.01
CA ILE A 113 10.36 -9.32 -15.30
C ILE A 113 11.87 -9.32 -15.57
N ILE A 114 12.68 -8.93 -14.59
CA ILE A 114 14.15 -8.91 -14.68
C ILE A 114 14.70 -10.32 -14.95
N SER A 115 14.19 -11.34 -14.24
CA SER A 115 14.62 -12.72 -14.44
C SER A 115 13.99 -13.39 -15.67
N LYS A 116 13.14 -12.69 -16.43
CA LYS A 116 12.42 -13.18 -17.62
C LYS A 116 11.55 -14.43 -17.37
N LYS A 117 11.09 -14.65 -16.14
CA LYS A 117 10.28 -15.82 -15.74
C LYS A 117 8.77 -15.52 -15.81
N PHE A 118 8.30 -15.11 -16.99
CA PHE A 118 6.95 -14.56 -17.16
C PHE A 118 5.80 -15.52 -16.78
N ASN A 119 6.04 -16.82 -16.72
CA ASN A 119 5.10 -17.82 -16.21
C ASN A 119 4.68 -17.56 -14.74
N TYR A 120 5.50 -16.87 -13.95
CA TYR A 120 5.16 -16.49 -12.57
C TYR A 120 4.55 -15.10 -12.43
N LEU A 121 4.43 -14.32 -13.50
CA LEU A 121 4.08 -12.90 -13.42
C LEU A 121 2.71 -12.67 -12.75
N LYS A 122 1.66 -13.36 -13.20
CA LYS A 122 0.32 -13.29 -12.58
C LYS A 122 0.30 -13.75 -11.13
N LYS A 123 1.16 -14.72 -10.78
CA LYS A 123 1.25 -15.24 -9.41
C LYS A 123 1.85 -14.18 -8.47
N PHE A 124 2.92 -13.51 -8.89
CA PHE A 124 3.55 -12.45 -8.11
C PHE A 124 2.76 -11.15 -8.09
N ASP A 125 1.97 -10.83 -9.12
CA ASP A 125 0.97 -9.75 -9.06
C ASP A 125 -0.02 -9.99 -7.91
N LYS A 126 -0.57 -11.20 -7.85
CA LYS A 126 -1.53 -11.56 -6.80
C LYS A 126 -0.90 -11.61 -5.42
N ILE A 127 0.30 -12.17 -5.29
CA ILE A 127 1.07 -12.18 -4.03
C ILE A 127 1.31 -10.75 -3.56
N GLY A 128 1.85 -9.87 -4.40
CA GLY A 128 2.12 -8.49 -4.01
C GLY A 128 0.85 -7.71 -3.67
N SER A 129 -0.22 -7.88 -4.44
CA SER A 129 -1.51 -7.25 -4.13
C SER A 129 -2.07 -7.70 -2.77
N ASP A 130 -1.97 -9.00 -2.45
CA ASP A 130 -2.42 -9.56 -1.17
C ASP A 130 -1.52 -9.11 -0.01
N ILE A 131 -0.19 -8.99 -0.23
CA ILE A 131 0.75 -8.43 0.77
C ILE A 131 0.40 -6.96 1.07
N GLY A 132 0.15 -6.13 0.05
CA GLY A 132 -0.19 -4.73 0.29
C GLY A 132 -1.55 -4.57 0.98
N LEU A 133 -2.52 -5.43 0.70
CA LEU A 133 -3.77 -5.48 1.47
C LEU A 133 -3.52 -5.88 2.93
N LEU A 134 -2.68 -6.88 3.18
CA LEU A 134 -2.28 -7.30 4.52
C LEU A 134 -1.59 -6.18 5.30
N PHE A 135 -0.70 -5.45 4.61
CA PHE A 135 0.02 -4.30 5.16
C PHE A 135 -0.96 -3.23 5.65
N GLN A 136 -1.92 -2.85 4.81
CA GLN A 136 -2.93 -1.86 5.16
C GLN A 136 -3.84 -2.32 6.30
N ILE A 137 -4.28 -3.58 6.29
CA ILE A 137 -5.07 -4.13 7.40
C ILE A 137 -4.31 -4.02 8.72
N THR A 138 -3.00 -4.25 8.67
CA THR A 138 -2.16 -4.15 9.86
C THR A 138 -2.00 -2.71 10.32
N ASP A 139 -1.81 -1.74 9.41
CA ASP A 139 -1.82 -0.31 9.75
C ASP A 139 -3.13 0.08 10.45
N ASP A 140 -4.28 -0.28 9.86
CA ASP A 140 -5.59 0.01 10.43
C ASP A 140 -5.73 -0.60 11.85
N LEU A 141 -5.19 -1.81 12.08
CA LEU A 141 -5.24 -2.48 13.38
C LEU A 141 -4.33 -1.81 14.42
N ILE A 142 -3.14 -1.36 14.02
CA ILE A 142 -2.20 -0.60 14.87
C ILE A 142 -2.83 0.73 15.26
N ASP A 143 -3.41 1.46 14.30
CA ASP A 143 -4.08 2.74 14.55
C ASP A 143 -5.25 2.59 15.51
N TYR A 144 -6.06 1.53 15.34
CA TYR A 144 -7.17 1.22 16.25
C TYR A 144 -6.68 0.84 17.67
N ALA A 145 -5.61 0.06 17.79
CA ALA A 145 -5.04 -0.29 19.10
C ALA A 145 -4.39 0.91 19.80
N GLY A 146 -3.72 1.78 19.03
CA GLY A 146 -3.09 3.00 19.54
C GLY A 146 -4.11 4.05 20.01
N SER A 147 -5.21 4.22 19.27
CA SER A 147 -6.29 5.12 19.66
C SER A 147 -6.98 4.63 20.93
N THR A 148 -7.30 3.34 21.04
CA THR A 148 -7.93 2.78 22.25
C THR A 148 -7.07 2.92 23.50
N LYS A 149 -5.74 2.69 23.41
CA LYS A 149 -4.80 2.91 24.53
C LYS A 149 -4.70 4.38 24.94
N LYS A 150 -4.67 5.32 23.98
CA LYS A 150 -4.60 6.77 24.27
C LYS A 150 -5.93 7.35 24.75
N ALA A 151 -7.06 6.75 24.34
CA ALA A 151 -8.36 7.35 24.56
C ALA A 151 -8.85 7.19 26.00
N GLY A 152 -8.63 6.06 26.69
CA GLY A 152 -9.15 5.80 28.06
C GLY A 152 -10.69 5.85 28.22
N LYS A 153 -11.39 6.46 27.27
CA LYS A 153 -12.82 6.64 27.01
C LYS A 153 -12.94 7.18 25.57
N LYS A 154 -13.96 6.79 24.79
CA LYS A 154 -14.16 7.23 23.40
C LYS A 154 -14.10 8.76 23.26
N THR A 155 -13.00 9.31 22.75
CA THR A 155 -12.94 10.74 22.42
C THR A 155 -13.67 11.01 21.10
N LYS A 156 -14.56 12.00 21.10
CA LYS A 156 -15.41 12.44 19.96
C LYS A 156 -14.65 12.84 18.67
N LYS A 157 -13.30 12.81 18.65
CA LYS A 157 -12.47 13.13 17.48
C LYS A 157 -12.46 12.01 16.42
N ASP A 158 -12.61 10.75 16.82
CA ASP A 158 -12.59 9.60 15.89
C ASP A 158 -13.83 9.52 14.99
N PHE A 159 -14.89 10.26 15.31
CA PHE A 159 -16.09 10.36 14.47
C PHE A 159 -15.96 11.34 13.29
N LYS A 160 -14.93 12.20 13.24
CA LYS A 160 -14.80 13.24 12.20
C LYS A 160 -14.13 12.76 10.90
N LYS A 161 -13.40 11.64 10.92
CA LYS A 161 -12.91 10.93 9.72
C LYS A 161 -13.56 9.54 9.68
N SER A 162 -14.82 9.43 9.27
CA SER A 162 -15.48 8.14 9.04
C SER A 162 -14.93 7.46 7.77
N LYS A 163 -13.64 7.12 7.79
CA LYS A 163 -12.98 6.36 6.74
C LYS A 163 -13.62 4.98 6.66
N ALA A 164 -13.93 4.55 5.44
CA ALA A 164 -14.51 3.25 5.16
C ALA A 164 -13.41 2.16 5.25
N THR A 165 -12.99 1.81 6.46
CA THR A 165 -11.93 0.83 6.72
C THR A 165 -12.48 -0.59 6.86
N LEU A 166 -11.62 -1.59 6.69
CA LEU A 166 -12.00 -2.99 6.92
C LEU A 166 -12.43 -3.26 8.36
N ILE A 167 -11.80 -2.58 9.33
CA ILE A 167 -12.18 -2.67 10.76
C ILE A 167 -13.59 -2.09 10.98
N SER A 168 -13.93 -0.98 10.35
CA SER A 168 -15.26 -0.37 10.48
C SER A 168 -16.39 -1.30 9.99
N LEU A 169 -16.10 -2.16 9.00
CA LEU A 169 -17.07 -3.09 8.44
C LEU A 169 -17.11 -4.45 9.13
N LEU A 170 -15.95 -5.04 9.40
CA LEU A 170 -15.85 -6.42 9.91
C LEU A 170 -15.83 -6.45 11.44
N GLY A 171 -15.39 -5.37 12.08
CA GLY A 171 -15.04 -5.35 13.49
C GLY A 171 -13.65 -5.94 13.75
N TYR A 172 -13.01 -5.47 14.83
CA TYR A 172 -11.61 -5.77 15.17
C TYR A 172 -11.26 -7.27 15.14
N LYS A 173 -12.02 -8.11 15.84
CA LYS A 173 -11.77 -9.57 15.90
C LYS A 173 -11.85 -10.25 14.52
N ASN A 174 -12.81 -9.86 13.70
CA ASN A 174 -12.97 -10.44 12.36
C ASN A 174 -11.90 -9.93 11.39
N THR A 175 -11.44 -8.69 11.56
CA THR A 175 -10.31 -8.17 10.79
C THR A 175 -9.02 -8.94 11.07
N ILE A 176 -8.75 -9.31 12.33
CA ILE A 176 -7.61 -10.19 12.68
C ILE A 176 -7.76 -11.58 12.05
N LYS A 177 -8.96 -12.17 12.10
CA LYS A 177 -9.21 -13.47 11.42
C LYS A 177 -8.99 -13.35 9.91
N TYR A 178 -9.42 -12.24 9.31
CA TYR A 178 -9.26 -11.97 7.89
C TYR A 178 -7.80 -11.79 7.50
N SER A 179 -6.99 -11.05 8.28
CA SER A 179 -5.55 -10.88 8.02
C SER A 179 -4.80 -12.21 8.11
N ASN A 180 -5.09 -13.04 9.12
CA ASN A 180 -4.52 -14.38 9.24
C ASN A 180 -4.89 -15.29 8.07
N LYS A 181 -6.15 -15.25 7.61
CA LYS A 181 -6.59 -15.99 6.41
C LYS A 181 -5.84 -15.53 5.16
N LEU A 182 -5.63 -14.21 5.02
CA LEU A 182 -4.90 -13.64 3.90
C LEU A 182 -3.42 -14.07 3.89
N LYS A 183 -2.75 -14.03 5.05
CA LYS A 183 -1.39 -14.59 5.25
C LYS A 183 -1.30 -16.05 4.79
N LEU A 184 -2.20 -16.90 5.28
CA LEU A 184 -2.22 -18.32 4.90
C LEU A 184 -2.40 -18.52 3.39
N ASN A 185 -3.23 -17.70 2.74
CA ASN A 185 -3.40 -17.74 1.29
C ASN A 185 -2.11 -17.35 0.55
N ILE A 186 -1.39 -16.32 1.01
CA ILE A 186 -0.10 -15.93 0.44
C ILE A 186 0.91 -17.08 0.60
N PHE A 187 0.99 -17.68 1.79
CA PHE A 187 1.91 -18.80 2.06
C PHE A 187 1.61 -20.03 1.19
N LYS A 188 0.33 -20.34 0.96
CA LYS A 188 -0.08 -21.39 0.02
C LYS A 188 0.42 -21.11 -1.41
N ARG A 189 0.36 -19.86 -1.88
CA ARG A 189 0.88 -19.47 -3.21
C ARG A 189 2.40 -19.59 -3.29
N LEU A 190 3.11 -19.39 -2.16
CA LEU A 190 4.56 -19.49 -2.07
C LEU A 190 5.07 -20.94 -1.91
N LYS A 191 4.21 -21.90 -1.59
CA LYS A 191 4.59 -23.30 -1.30
C LYS A 191 5.46 -23.93 -2.40
N ILE A 192 5.18 -23.62 -3.68
CA ILE A 192 5.91 -24.15 -4.84
C ILE A 192 7.39 -23.76 -4.89
N PHE A 193 7.80 -22.70 -4.16
CA PHE A 193 9.18 -22.24 -4.12
C PHE A 193 9.98 -22.83 -2.94
N GLY A 194 9.33 -23.65 -2.09
CA GLY A 194 9.97 -24.30 -0.95
C GLY A 194 10.69 -23.31 -0.04
N ASN A 195 11.94 -23.64 0.29
CA ASN A 195 12.78 -22.84 1.19
C ASN A 195 13.25 -21.52 0.55
N LYS A 196 13.26 -21.40 -0.79
CA LYS A 196 13.66 -20.15 -1.47
C LYS A 196 12.69 -18.98 -1.23
N ALA A 197 11.51 -19.25 -0.68
CA ALA A 197 10.54 -18.23 -0.32
C ALA A 197 10.58 -17.82 1.16
N ASN A 198 11.53 -18.33 1.96
CA ASN A 198 11.55 -18.11 3.40
C ASN A 198 11.72 -16.63 3.76
N ASP A 199 12.63 -15.89 3.10
CA ASP A 199 12.82 -14.46 3.38
C ASP A 199 11.54 -13.65 3.14
N LEU A 200 10.78 -13.98 2.08
CA LEU A 200 9.50 -13.34 1.80
C LEU A 200 8.43 -13.72 2.83
N LYS A 201 8.42 -14.97 3.32
CA LYS A 201 7.52 -15.38 4.41
C LYS A 201 7.85 -14.62 5.70
N SER A 202 9.13 -14.52 6.07
CA SER A 202 9.58 -13.75 7.23
C SER A 202 9.22 -12.26 7.11
N THR A 203 9.31 -11.70 5.90
CA THR A 203 8.84 -10.32 5.64
C THR A 203 7.33 -10.19 5.89
N ILE A 204 6.52 -11.17 5.47
CA ILE A 204 5.07 -11.19 5.71
C ILE A 204 4.75 -11.35 7.19
N ASP A 205 5.51 -12.14 7.93
CA ASP A 205 5.38 -12.29 9.39
C ASP A 205 5.66 -10.95 10.09
N CYS A 206 6.76 -10.30 9.73
CA CYS A 206 7.14 -8.98 10.23
C CYS A 206 6.05 -7.92 9.97
N ILE A 207 5.39 -7.94 8.80
CA ILE A 207 4.29 -7.02 8.50
C ILE A 207 3.15 -7.11 9.51
N LEU A 208 2.85 -8.31 10.04
CA LEU A 208 1.76 -8.54 10.99
C LEU A 208 2.18 -8.29 12.44
N GLU A 209 3.45 -8.52 12.76
CA GLU A 209 4.00 -8.39 14.11
C GLU A 209 4.51 -6.98 14.42
N ARG A 210 4.61 -6.11 13.42
CA ARG A 210 5.11 -4.75 13.60
C ARG A 210 4.21 -3.93 14.54
N ASN A 211 4.86 -3.04 15.27
CA ASN A 211 4.22 -2.11 16.20
C ASN A 211 4.15 -0.67 15.67
N LYS A 212 4.74 -0.39 14.50
CA LYS A 212 4.82 0.92 13.83
C LYS A 212 4.91 0.75 12.31
#